data_AF-A0A747TWW7-F1
#
_entry.id   AF-A0A747TWW7-F1
#
_cell.length_a   1.000
_cell.length_b   1.000
_cell.length_c   1.000
_cell.angle_alpha   90.00
_cell.angle_beta   90.00
_cell.angle_gamma   90.00
#
_symmetry.space_group_name_H-M   'P 1'
#
loop_
_entity.id
_entity.type
_entity.pdbx_description
1 polymer ?
#
loop_
_entity_poly.entity_id
_entity_poly.type
_entity_poly.pdbx_seq_one_letter_code
_entity_poly.pdbx_strand_id
1 'polypeptide(L)'
;MQQKHKQQNNQNVVAKADKIEKELAANPELMDTLLRSGQFQSMMVSQSFSGPLPPPDVIRGYDQILPGGAERIFSMAEKEQAHRHKMDSTAVNGAIRKDKRGQWMGFSIAITILAIASVFAWRGNTAFAGTLIAIDLIGLVSVFVLGRRASKSDD
;
A
#
# COMPACT_ATOMS: atom_id res chain seq x y z
N MET A 1 -29.24 11.13 -28.78
CA MET A 1 -30.17 12.00 -28.03
C MET A 1 -29.75 12.29 -26.58
N GLN A 2 -28.97 11.42 -25.91
CA GLN A 2 -28.59 11.62 -24.50
C GLN A 2 -27.51 12.70 -24.23
N GLN A 3 -26.70 13.08 -25.22
CA GLN A 3 -25.63 14.07 -25.05
C GLN A 3 -26.11 15.54 -25.07
N LYS A 4 -27.16 15.88 -25.85
CA LYS A 4 -27.74 17.24 -25.88
C LYS A 4 -28.39 17.64 -24.55
N HIS A 5 -29.04 16.70 -23.86
CA HIS A 5 -29.68 16.96 -22.55
C HIS A 5 -28.66 17.21 -21.43
N LYS A 6 -27.49 16.55 -21.43
CA LYS A 6 -26.42 16.83 -20.45
C LYS A 6 -25.81 18.22 -20.63
N GLN A 7 -25.61 18.68 -21.88
CA GLN A 7 -25.05 20.00 -22.18
C GLN A 7 -26.00 21.14 -21.81
N GLN A 8 -27.30 21.02 -22.12
CA GLN A 8 -28.29 22.01 -21.70
C GLN A 8 -28.45 22.08 -20.18
N ASN A 9 -28.40 20.94 -19.48
CA ASN A 9 -28.47 20.92 -18.03
C ASN A 9 -27.25 21.59 -17.39
N ASN A 10 -26.05 21.39 -17.95
CA ASN A 10 -24.84 22.01 -17.44
C ASN A 10 -24.83 23.54 -17.67
N GLN A 11 -25.29 24.01 -18.83
CA GLN A 11 -25.42 25.45 -19.11
C GLN A 11 -26.44 26.13 -18.20
N ASN A 12 -27.56 25.46 -17.90
CA ASN A 12 -28.56 25.98 -16.96
C ASN A 12 -28.06 26.03 -15.52
N VAL A 13 -27.18 25.12 -15.12
CA VAL A 13 -26.55 25.13 -13.78
C VAL A 13 -25.54 26.27 -13.67
N VAL A 14 -24.70 26.48 -14.68
CA VAL A 14 -23.72 27.58 -14.71
C VAL A 14 -24.42 28.94 -14.71
N ALA A 15 -25.45 29.13 -15.54
CA ALA A 15 -26.21 30.39 -15.57
C ALA A 15 -26.94 30.69 -14.24
N LYS A 16 -27.35 29.65 -13.50
CA LYS A 16 -27.90 29.82 -12.15
C LYS A 16 -26.83 30.17 -11.14
N ALA A 17 -25.63 29.58 -11.23
CA ALA A 17 -24.51 29.90 -10.36
C ALA A 17 -24.07 31.36 -10.50
N ASP A 18 -23.91 31.86 -11.74
CA ASP A 18 -23.55 33.25 -12.02
C ASP A 18 -24.58 34.25 -11.47
N LYS A 19 -25.85 33.86 -11.48
CA LYS A 19 -26.94 34.68 -10.93
C LYS A 19 -26.90 34.72 -9.41
N ILE A 20 -26.67 33.57 -8.77
CA ILE A 20 -26.50 33.47 -7.31
C ILE A 20 -25.28 34.28 -6.87
N GLU A 21 -24.16 34.21 -7.60
CA GLU A 21 -22.95 34.97 -7.29
C GLU A 21 -23.20 36.49 -7.35
N LYS A 22 -23.92 36.97 -8.36
CA LYS A 22 -24.30 38.39 -8.47
C LYS A 22 -25.25 38.83 -7.36
N GLU A 23 -26.24 38.02 -6.99
CA GLU A 23 -27.16 38.30 -5.88
C GLU A 23 -26.42 38.31 -4.53
N LEU A 24 -25.41 37.46 -4.38
CA LEU A 24 -24.58 37.36 -3.19
C LEU A 24 -23.60 38.55 -3.07
N ALA A 25 -23.07 39.04 -4.18
CA ALA A 25 -22.26 40.26 -4.23
C ALA A 25 -23.09 41.53 -3.96
N ALA A 26 -24.37 41.53 -4.34
CA ALA A 26 -25.27 42.65 -4.12
C ALA A 26 -25.86 42.72 -2.70
N ASN A 27 -25.82 41.62 -1.93
CA ASN A 27 -26.39 41.58 -0.59
C ASN A 27 -25.43 40.91 0.44
N PRO A 28 -24.64 41.72 1.16
CA PRO A 28 -23.66 41.23 2.14
C PRO A 28 -24.28 40.41 3.29
N GLU A 29 -25.54 40.66 3.66
CA GLU A 29 -26.22 39.94 4.74
C GLU A 29 -26.58 38.50 4.34
N LEU A 30 -26.83 38.24 3.05
CA LEU A 30 -27.06 36.89 2.55
C LEU A 30 -25.80 36.04 2.66
N MET A 31 -24.63 36.65 2.46
CA MET A 31 -23.35 35.95 2.62
C MET A 31 -23.09 35.55 4.07
N ASP A 32 -23.32 36.45 5.03
CA ASP A 32 -23.20 36.12 6.47
C ASP A 32 -24.20 35.03 6.88
N THR A 33 -25.43 35.09 6.35
CA THR A 33 -26.47 34.07 6.61
C THR A 33 -26.09 32.70 6.03
N LEU A 34 -25.54 32.66 4.81
CA LEU A 34 -25.06 31.43 4.19
C LEU A 34 -23.85 30.86 4.92
N LEU A 35 -22.87 31.69 5.30
CA LEU A 35 -21.71 31.31 6.11
C LEU A 35 -22.08 30.73 7.47
N ARG A 36 -23.23 31.14 8.03
CA ARG A 36 -23.78 30.59 9.29
C ARG A 36 -24.66 29.37 9.09
N SER A 37 -25.07 29.07 7.85
CA SER A 37 -25.90 27.91 7.58
C SER A 37 -25.08 26.61 7.73
N GLY A 38 -25.61 25.65 8.51
CA GLY A 38 -24.88 24.41 8.83
C GLY A 38 -24.51 23.56 7.60
N GLN A 39 -25.30 23.63 6.53
CA GLN A 39 -24.99 22.95 5.27
C GLN A 39 -23.79 23.58 4.55
N PHE A 40 -23.71 24.90 4.50
CA PHE A 40 -22.61 25.61 3.85
C PHE A 40 -21.30 25.50 4.66
N GLN A 41 -21.37 25.56 5.99
CA GLN A 41 -20.21 25.30 6.85
C GLN A 41 -19.63 23.89 6.64
N SER A 42 -20.51 22.88 6.53
CA SER A 42 -20.09 21.50 6.25
C SER A 42 -19.41 21.36 4.88
N MET A 43 -19.82 22.17 3.89
CA MET A 43 -19.17 22.21 2.57
C MET A 43 -17.84 22.97 2.58
N MET A 44 -17.71 24.07 3.34
CA MET A 44 -16.46 24.82 3.46
C MET A 44 -15.37 24.07 4.25
N VAL A 45 -15.76 23.28 5.24
CA VAL A 45 -14.83 22.41 6.01
C VAL A 45 -14.29 21.25 5.15
N SER A 46 -14.85 21.02 3.96
CA SER A 46 -14.49 19.89 3.11
C SER A 46 -13.22 20.08 2.26
N GLN A 47 -12.40 21.11 2.48
CA GLN A 47 -11.07 21.16 1.85
C GLN A 47 -10.10 20.22 2.58
N SER A 48 -10.43 18.93 2.56
CA SER A 48 -9.56 17.85 3.04
C SER A 48 -8.47 17.65 2.00
N PHE A 49 -7.28 18.17 2.30
CA PHE A 49 -6.12 17.87 1.50
C PHE A 49 -5.58 16.49 1.92
N SER A 50 -5.54 15.56 0.96
CA SER A 50 -4.95 14.24 1.15
C SER A 50 -3.67 14.13 0.33
N GLY A 51 -2.55 14.09 1.03
CA GLY A 51 -1.23 13.97 0.43
C GLY A 51 -0.15 14.16 1.49
N PRO A 52 1.08 13.71 1.20
CA PRO A 52 2.19 13.77 2.16
C PRO A 52 2.67 15.20 2.45
N LEU A 53 2.24 16.18 1.64
CA LEU A 53 2.69 17.56 1.70
C LEU A 53 1.49 18.51 1.69
N PRO A 54 1.40 19.49 2.61
CA PRO A 54 0.30 20.44 2.63
C PRO A 54 0.22 21.28 1.33
N PRO A 55 -0.93 21.92 1.04
CA PRO A 55 -1.07 22.78 -0.14
C PRO A 55 0.00 23.89 -0.19
N PRO A 56 0.42 24.34 -1.38
CA PRO A 56 1.45 25.37 -1.52
C PRO A 56 1.15 26.67 -0.76
N ASP A 57 -0.11 27.10 -0.73
CA ASP A 57 -0.51 28.32 -0.01
C ASP A 57 -0.34 28.19 1.51
N VAL A 58 -0.57 26.98 2.04
CA VAL A 58 -0.36 26.67 3.47
C VAL A 58 1.14 26.63 3.78
N ILE A 59 1.95 26.01 2.91
CA ILE A 59 3.42 26.01 3.03
C ILE A 59 3.98 27.44 3.04
N ARG A 60 3.48 28.29 2.14
CA ARG A 60 3.86 29.71 2.08
C ARG A 60 3.50 30.44 3.38
N GLY A 61 2.34 30.16 3.95
CA GLY A 61 1.93 30.71 5.25
C GLY A 61 2.88 30.32 6.39
N TYR A 62 3.30 29.04 6.44
CA TYR A 62 4.26 28.59 7.45
C TYR A 62 5.62 29.27 7.31
N ASP A 63 6.11 29.46 6.09
CA ASP A 63 7.42 30.08 5.85
C ASP A 63 7.43 31.59 6.16
N GLN A 64 6.28 32.26 5.99
CA GLN A 64 6.10 33.65 6.38
C GLN A 64 6.11 33.85 7.91
N ILE A 65 5.57 32.88 8.66
CA ILE A 65 5.51 32.93 10.13
C ILE A 65 6.85 32.49 10.73
N LEU A 66 7.44 31.44 10.16
CA LEU A 66 8.71 30.86 10.58
C LEU A 66 9.61 30.70 9.35
N PRO A 67 10.57 31.61 9.13
CA PRO A 67 11.50 31.51 8.02
C PRO A 67 12.21 30.14 7.99
N GLY A 68 12.15 29.44 6.86
CA GLY A 68 12.65 28.06 6.71
C GLY A 68 11.66 26.98 7.14
N GLY A 69 10.41 27.34 7.47
CA GLY A 69 9.34 26.41 7.82
C GLY A 69 9.00 25.47 6.66
N ALA A 70 9.03 25.97 5.42
CA ALA A 70 8.78 25.15 4.23
C ALA A 70 9.83 24.04 4.08
N GLU A 71 11.12 24.38 4.18
CA GLU A 71 12.24 23.42 4.13
C GLU A 71 12.10 22.33 5.21
N ARG A 72 11.70 22.72 6.42
CA ARG A 72 11.52 21.77 7.52
C ARG A 72 10.36 20.80 7.27
N ILE A 73 9.29 21.25 6.61
CA ILE A 73 8.17 20.39 6.19
C ILE A 73 8.63 19.40 5.11
N PHE A 74 9.33 19.87 4.08
CA PHE A 74 9.87 18.99 3.03
C PHE A 74 10.85 17.97 3.59
N SER A 75 11.81 18.40 4.43
CA SER A 75 12.76 17.50 5.10
C SER A 75 12.06 16.45 5.96
N MET A 76 10.97 16.80 6.63
CA MET A 76 10.17 15.85 7.40
C MET A 76 9.52 14.80 6.48
N ALA A 77 8.90 15.24 5.38
CA ALA A 77 8.28 14.35 4.41
C ALA A 77 9.30 13.41 3.74
N GLU A 78 10.48 13.91 3.38
CA GLU A 78 11.57 13.10 2.82
C GLU A 78 12.09 12.05 3.81
N LYS A 79 12.29 12.42 5.08
CA LYS A 79 12.70 11.49 6.14
C LYS A 79 11.66 10.41 6.36
N GLU A 80 10.38 10.77 6.38
CA GLU A 80 9.29 9.81 6.50
C GLU A 80 9.23 8.87 5.29
N GLN A 81 9.37 9.41 4.08
CA GLN A 81 9.44 8.60 2.86
C GLN A 81 10.63 7.62 2.89
N ALA A 82 11.81 8.09 3.28
CA ALA A 82 13.00 7.25 3.41
C ALA A 82 12.82 6.17 4.49
N HIS A 83 12.17 6.51 5.61
CA HIS A 83 11.84 5.55 6.67
C HIS A 83 10.90 4.46 6.16
N ARG A 84 9.82 4.85 5.46
CA ARG A 84 8.88 3.91 4.83
C ARG A 84 9.56 2.99 3.83
N HIS A 85 10.37 3.54 2.92
CA HIS A 85 11.15 2.73 1.97
C HIS A 85 12.11 1.75 2.67
N LYS A 86 12.73 2.19 3.76
CA LYS A 86 13.59 1.33 4.58
C LYS A 86 12.80 0.22 5.26
N MET A 87 11.61 0.50 5.78
CA MET A 87 10.73 -0.51 6.37
C MET A 87 10.28 -1.51 5.32
N ASP A 88 9.80 -1.06 4.17
CA ASP A 88 9.32 -1.90 3.07
C ASP A 88 10.44 -2.81 2.57
N SER A 89 11.63 -2.24 2.32
CA SER A 89 12.81 -3.04 1.92
C SER A 89 13.27 -4.01 3.01
N THR A 90 13.22 -3.63 4.29
CA THR A 90 13.58 -4.54 5.40
C THR A 90 12.57 -5.68 5.52
N ALA A 91 11.28 -5.42 5.34
CA ALA A 91 10.23 -6.43 5.36
C ALA A 91 10.40 -7.43 4.21
N VAL A 92 10.56 -6.94 2.97
CA VAL A 92 10.79 -7.78 1.78
C VAL A 92 12.09 -8.59 1.92
N ASN A 93 13.19 -7.95 2.26
CA ASN A 93 14.47 -8.64 2.45
C ASN A 93 14.44 -9.63 3.62
N GLY A 94 13.68 -9.30 4.67
CA GLY A 94 13.44 -10.17 5.81
C GLY A 94 12.71 -11.45 5.41
N ALA A 95 11.64 -11.32 4.62
CA ALA A 95 10.89 -12.45 4.07
C ALA A 95 11.79 -13.34 3.19
N ILE A 96 12.50 -12.74 2.21
CA ILE A 96 13.41 -13.48 1.33
C ILE A 96 14.50 -14.23 2.12
N ARG A 97 15.08 -13.59 3.15
CA ARG A 97 16.10 -14.24 4.00
C ARG A 97 15.53 -15.39 4.82
N LYS A 98 14.30 -15.27 5.32
CA LYS A 98 13.61 -16.34 6.05
C LYS A 98 13.36 -17.53 5.14
N ASP A 99 12.86 -17.30 3.93
CA ASP A 99 12.60 -18.36 2.94
C ASP A 99 13.88 -19.05 2.50
N LYS A 100 14.93 -18.28 2.19
CA LYS A 100 16.24 -18.82 1.81
C LYS A 100 16.86 -19.68 2.91
N ARG A 101 16.71 -19.28 4.18
CA ARG A 101 17.17 -20.09 5.32
C ARG A 101 16.38 -21.39 5.44
N GLY A 102 15.06 -21.34 5.29
CA GLY A 102 14.21 -22.53 5.28
C GLY A 102 14.58 -23.52 4.17
N GLN A 103 14.81 -23.03 2.95
CA GLN A 103 15.25 -23.85 1.82
C GLN A 103 16.61 -24.51 2.07
N TRP A 104 17.58 -23.77 2.62
CA TRP A 104 18.90 -24.33 2.96
C TRP A 104 18.82 -25.39 4.07
N MET A 105 18.00 -25.16 5.10
CA MET A 105 17.77 -26.16 6.16
C MET A 105 17.13 -27.42 5.58
N GLY A 106 16.08 -27.29 4.76
CA GLY A 106 15.44 -28.43 4.08
C GLY A 106 16.41 -29.20 3.20
N PHE A 107 17.23 -28.50 2.39
CA PHE A 107 18.27 -29.11 1.57
C PHE A 107 19.28 -29.90 2.42
N SER A 108 19.75 -29.32 3.54
CA SER A 108 20.72 -30.00 4.42
C SER A 108 20.15 -31.28 5.05
N ILE A 109 18.86 -31.27 5.42
CA ILE A 109 18.17 -32.43 5.98
C ILE A 109 18.05 -33.52 4.92
N ALA A 110 17.59 -33.18 3.71
CA ALA A 110 17.47 -34.13 2.60
C ALA A 110 18.81 -34.80 2.27
N ILE A 111 19.88 -34.02 2.16
CA ILE A 111 21.24 -34.55 1.92
C ILE A 111 21.69 -35.47 3.06
N THR A 112 21.37 -35.12 4.31
CA THR A 112 21.73 -35.96 5.47
C THR A 112 20.99 -37.30 5.43
N ILE A 113 19.70 -37.30 5.12
CA ILE A 113 18.88 -38.52 5.01
C ILE A 113 19.39 -39.39 3.85
N LEU A 114 19.68 -38.80 2.69
CA LEU A 114 20.24 -39.52 1.53
C LEU A 114 21.61 -40.12 1.84
N ALA A 115 22.47 -39.42 2.58
CA ALA A 115 23.76 -39.93 3.00
C ALA A 115 23.60 -41.13 3.95
N ILE A 116 22.70 -41.05 4.93
CA ILE A 116 22.39 -42.15 5.85
C ILE A 116 21.84 -43.35 5.06
N ALA A 117 20.87 -43.13 4.17
CA ALA A 117 20.29 -44.19 3.36
C ALA A 117 21.35 -44.88 2.47
N SER A 118 22.27 -44.10 1.89
CA SER A 118 23.38 -44.62 1.08
C SER A 118 24.32 -45.51 1.90
N VAL A 119 24.63 -45.14 3.15
CA VAL A 119 25.43 -45.97 4.07
C VAL A 119 24.72 -47.28 4.40
N PHE A 120 23.40 -47.25 4.65
CA PHE A 120 22.62 -48.46 4.92
C PHE A 120 22.52 -49.38 3.70
N ALA A 121 22.34 -48.82 2.50
CA ALA A 121 22.35 -49.57 1.26
C ALA A 121 23.68 -50.28 1.04
N TRP A 122 24.81 -49.59 1.32
CA TRP A 122 26.13 -50.18 1.18
C TRP A 122 26.39 -51.31 2.20
N ARG A 123 25.80 -51.23 3.40
CA ARG A 123 25.83 -52.31 4.39
C ARG A 123 24.87 -53.47 4.08
N GLY A 124 24.18 -53.45 2.93
CA GLY A 124 23.27 -54.50 2.49
C GLY A 124 21.84 -54.39 3.03
N ASN A 125 21.52 -53.37 3.84
CA ASN A 125 20.16 -53.13 4.32
C ASN A 125 19.37 -52.26 3.33
N THR A 126 19.11 -52.82 2.14
CA THR A 126 18.44 -52.12 1.04
C THR A 126 16.98 -51.82 1.32
N ALA A 127 16.29 -52.65 2.11
CA ALA A 127 14.91 -52.42 2.50
C ALA A 127 14.76 -51.14 3.33
N PHE A 128 15.60 -50.96 4.36
CA PHE A 128 15.57 -49.75 5.19
C PHE A 128 16.06 -48.50 4.45
N ALA A 129 17.07 -48.64 3.58
CA ALA A 129 17.52 -47.54 2.73
C ALA A 129 16.40 -47.09 1.77
N GLY A 130 15.67 -48.05 1.17
CA GLY A 130 14.55 -47.76 0.29
C GLY A 130 13.39 -47.05 0.98
N THR A 131 13.03 -47.44 2.21
CA THR A 131 11.98 -46.75 2.97
C THR A 131 12.36 -45.32 3.34
N LEU A 132 13.60 -45.07 3.75
CA LEU A 132 14.09 -43.72 4.05
C LEU A 132 14.01 -42.80 2.82
N ILE A 133 14.47 -43.27 1.66
CA ILE A 133 14.41 -42.49 0.41
C ILE A 133 12.96 -42.22 0.01
N ALA A 134 12.07 -43.21 0.12
CA ALA A 134 10.66 -43.04 -0.22
C ALA A 134 9.97 -41.98 0.66
N ILE A 135 10.23 -42.00 1.97
CA ILE A 135 9.69 -41.01 2.91
C ILE A 135 10.22 -39.60 2.59
N ASP A 136 11.52 -39.47 2.33
CA ASP A 136 12.14 -38.19 2.00
C ASP A 136 11.55 -37.58 0.72
N LEU A 137 11.38 -38.40 -0.33
CA LEU A 137 10.74 -37.98 -1.58
C LEU A 137 9.28 -37.55 -1.39
N ILE A 138 8.49 -38.31 -0.63
CA ILE A 138 7.10 -37.93 -0.33
C ILE A 138 7.05 -36.60 0.43
N GLY A 139 7.96 -36.40 1.40
CA GLY A 139 8.09 -35.16 2.15
C GLY A 139 8.40 -33.97 1.23
N LEU A 140 9.41 -34.10 0.37
CA LEU A 140 9.78 -33.06 -0.59
C LEU A 140 8.64 -32.73 -1.56
N VAL A 141 8.01 -33.75 -2.16
CA VAL A 141 6.87 -33.55 -3.07
C VAL A 141 5.72 -32.83 -2.36
N SER A 142 5.42 -33.19 -1.11
CA SER A 142 4.37 -32.55 -0.31
C SER A 142 4.66 -31.07 -0.08
N VAL A 143 5.90 -30.71 0.30
CA VAL A 143 6.32 -29.32 0.50
C VAL A 143 6.22 -28.53 -0.81
N PHE A 144 6.65 -29.10 -1.94
CA PHE A 144 6.55 -28.44 -3.25
C PHE A 144 5.10 -28.22 -3.70
N VAL A 145 4.22 -29.20 -3.49
CA VAL A 145 2.80 -29.10 -3.86
C VAL A 145 2.07 -28.10 -2.97
N LEU A 146 2.30 -28.14 -1.66
CA LEU A 146 1.71 -27.20 -0.70
C LEU A 146 2.21 -25.77 -0.94
N GLY A 147 3.52 -25.61 -1.18
CA GLY A 147 4.12 -24.33 -1.52
C GLY A 147 3.48 -23.71 -2.77
N ARG A 148 3.27 -24.51 -3.84
CA ARG A 148 2.62 -24.04 -5.08
C ARG A 148 1.16 -23.64 -4.87
N ARG A 149 0.42 -24.28 -3.96
CA ARG A 149 -0.98 -23.94 -3.66
C ARG A 149 -1.09 -22.64 -2.86
N ALA A 150 -0.19 -22.42 -1.90
CA ALA A 150 -0.15 -21.19 -1.12
C ALA A 150 0.16 -19.96 -2.00
N SER A 151 0.99 -20.10 -3.04
CA SER A 151 1.29 -19.00 -3.96
C SER A 151 0.10 -18.52 -4.80
N LYS A 152 -0.98 -19.31 -4.89
CA LYS A 152 -2.14 -19.02 -5.77
C LYS A 152 -3.31 -18.36 -5.03
N SER A 153 -3.30 -18.30 -3.70
CA SER A 153 -4.37 -17.69 -2.90
C SER A 153 -4.15 -16.20 -2.59
N ASP A 154 -2.95 -15.70 -2.86
CA ASP A 154 -2.53 -14.34 -2.51
C ASP A 154 -2.57 -13.37 -3.72
N ASP A 155 -2.98 -13.88 -4.90
CA ASP A 155 -3.37 -13.13 -6.10
C ASP A 155 -4.90 -13.11 -6.22
#